data_AF-A0A643DIZ4-F1
#
_entry.id   AF-A0A643DIZ4-F1
#
_cell.length_a   1.000
_cell.length_b   1.000
_cell.length_c   1.000
_cell.angle_alpha   90.00
_cell.angle_beta   90.00
_cell.angle_gamma   90.00
#
_symmetry.space_group_name_H-M   'P 1'
#
loop_
_entity.id
_entity.type
_entity.pdbx_description
1 polymer ?
#
loop_
_entity_poly.entity_id
_entity_poly.type
_entity_poly.pdbx_seq_one_letter_code
_entity_poly.pdbx_strand_id
1 'polypeptide(L)'
;MEQHLETVALFSLKLAYESEGSSPILRDDLVMGDYQRDVFELLVRRGDVAGIQVKVGECVGLALEAVGGVGKPWGGELGRLVGEFAGIQAIELLNAPLVALKDYLKDIQ
;
A
#
# COMPACT_ATOMS: atom_id res chain seq x y z
N MET A 1 12.41 0.78 5.33
CA MET A 1 11.50 0.41 4.22
C MET A 1 10.17 -0.11 4.76
N GLU A 2 10.22 -1.05 5.68
CA GLU A 2 9.15 -1.71 6.45
C GLU A 2 8.07 -0.74 6.96
N GLN A 3 8.46 0.37 7.58
CA GLN A 3 7.49 1.37 8.05
C GLN A 3 6.73 2.05 6.91
N HIS A 4 7.36 2.22 5.74
CA HIS A 4 6.69 2.76 4.57
C HIS A 4 5.72 1.73 3.97
N LEU A 5 6.07 0.44 3.99
CA LEU A 5 5.18 -0.66 3.59
C LEU A 5 3.93 -0.74 4.47
N GLU A 6 4.10 -0.72 5.80
CA GLU A 6 2.98 -0.67 6.76
C GLU A 6 2.11 0.57 6.53
N THR A 7 2.72 1.72 6.26
CA THR A 7 1.99 2.97 6.04
C THR A 7 1.19 2.95 4.73
N VAL A 8 1.74 2.37 3.66
CA VAL A 8 1.01 2.15 2.39
C VAL A 8 -0.22 1.28 2.65
N ALA A 9 -0.05 0.14 3.32
CA ALA A 9 -1.17 -0.74 3.65
C ALA A 9 -2.23 -0.02 4.49
N LEU A 10 -1.81 0.71 5.53
CA LEU A 10 -2.71 1.48 6.38
C LEU A 10 -3.51 2.50 5.57
N PHE A 11 -2.86 3.35 4.77
CA PHE A 11 -3.57 4.37 3.99
C PHE A 11 -4.49 3.76 2.93
N SER A 12 -4.07 2.68 2.30
CA SER A 12 -4.91 1.95 1.36
C SER A 12 -6.17 1.38 2.01
N LEU A 13 -6.04 0.75 3.19
CA LEU A 13 -7.17 0.18 3.92
C LEU A 13 -8.08 1.27 4.49
N LYS A 14 -7.51 2.41 4.92
CA LYS A 14 -8.28 3.59 5.32
C LYS A 14 -9.14 4.09 4.18
N LEU A 15 -8.57 4.32 2.99
CA LEU A 15 -9.33 4.75 1.82
C LEU A 15 -10.44 3.75 1.44
N ALA A 16 -10.19 2.45 1.62
CA ALA A 16 -11.16 1.41 1.26
C ALA A 16 -12.32 1.27 2.25
N TYR A 17 -12.07 1.48 3.54
CA TYR A 17 -13.00 1.06 4.59
C TYR A 17 -13.39 2.15 5.59
N GLU A 18 -12.64 3.26 5.68
CA GLU A 18 -13.05 4.41 6.49
C GLU A 18 -14.13 5.21 5.73
N SER A 19 -15.38 4.85 5.99
CA SER A 19 -16.55 5.63 5.57
C SER A 19 -16.87 6.75 6.55
N GLU A 20 -17.65 7.75 6.13
CA GLU A 20 -18.08 8.83 7.01
C GLU A 20 -18.77 8.28 8.27
N GLY A 21 -18.23 8.64 9.45
CA GLY A 21 -18.75 8.21 10.75
C GLY A 21 -18.24 6.86 11.27
N SER A 22 -17.40 6.12 10.53
CA SER A 22 -16.75 4.92 11.06
C SER A 22 -15.55 5.27 11.96
N SER A 23 -15.24 4.37 12.90
CA SER A 23 -14.00 4.47 13.67
C SER A 23 -12.79 4.39 12.74
N PRO A 24 -11.71 5.16 13.03
CA PRO A 24 -10.51 5.11 12.22
C PRO A 24 -9.82 3.75 12.38
N ILE A 25 -9.30 3.22 11.27
CA ILE A 25 -8.41 2.07 11.25
C ILE A 25 -7.07 2.48 11.85
N LEU A 26 -6.61 1.69 12.82
CA LEU A 26 -5.34 1.82 13.52
C LEU A 26 -4.38 0.70 13.15
N ARG A 27 -3.10 0.86 13.51
CA ARG A 27 -2.04 -0.11 13.19
C ARG A 27 -2.22 -1.47 13.87
N ASP A 28 -2.93 -1.48 15.00
CA ASP A 28 -3.18 -2.64 15.84
C ASP A 28 -4.54 -3.31 15.56
N ASP A 29 -5.32 -2.77 14.62
CA ASP A 29 -6.57 -3.41 14.22
C ASP A 29 -6.33 -4.73 13.49
N LEU A 30 -7.29 -5.66 13.63
CA LEU A 30 -7.22 -6.99 13.01
C LEU A 30 -7.03 -6.96 11.50
N VAL A 31 -7.60 -5.95 10.82
CA VAL A 31 -7.45 -5.76 9.36
C VAL A 31 -6.01 -5.47 8.95
N MET A 32 -5.20 -4.90 9.85
CA MET A 32 -3.79 -4.63 9.62
C MET A 32 -2.89 -5.83 9.91
N GLY A 33 -3.40 -6.94 10.49
CA GLY A 33 -2.59 -8.05 11.01
C GLY A 33 -1.58 -8.62 10.00
N ASP A 34 -1.97 -8.73 8.73
CA ASP A 34 -1.10 -9.22 7.65
C ASP A 34 -0.17 -8.15 7.05
N TYR A 35 -0.28 -6.91 7.52
CA TYR A 35 0.38 -5.73 6.96
C TYR A 35 1.09 -4.89 8.03
N GLN A 36 1.31 -5.46 9.21
CA GLN A 36 2.09 -4.83 10.27
C GLN A 36 3.58 -4.79 9.91
N ARG A 37 4.31 -3.85 10.52
CA ARG A 37 5.74 -3.64 10.25
C ARG A 37 6.59 -4.90 10.39
N ASP A 38 6.31 -5.76 11.36
CA ASP A 38 7.05 -6.99 11.63
C ASP A 38 6.85 -8.06 10.54
N VAL A 39 5.66 -8.15 9.96
CA VAL A 39 5.38 -8.96 8.78
C VAL A 39 6.26 -8.50 7.61
N PHE A 40 6.28 -7.19 7.34
CA PHE A 40 7.13 -6.63 6.29
C PHE A 40 8.62 -6.73 6.59
N GLU A 41 9.03 -6.63 7.86
CA GLU A 41 10.42 -6.82 8.27
C GLU A 41 10.93 -8.22 7.88
N LEU A 42 10.11 -9.26 8.05
CA LEU A 42 10.47 -10.62 7.66
C LEU A 42 10.68 -10.74 6.14
N LEU A 43 9.79 -10.13 5.34
CA LEU A 43 9.90 -10.15 3.88
C LEU A 43 11.14 -9.38 3.39
N VAL A 44 11.40 -8.21 3.98
CA VAL A 44 12.58 -7.40 3.65
C VAL A 44 13.87 -8.14 4.00
N ARG A 45 13.96 -8.76 5.18
CA ARG A 45 15.13 -9.55 5.59
C ARG A 45 15.40 -10.74 4.67
N ARG A 46 14.36 -11.31 4.05
CA ARG A 46 14.46 -12.44 3.11
C ARG A 46 14.77 -12.01 1.68
N GLY A 47 14.73 -10.70 1.37
CA GLY A 47 14.78 -10.23 0.00
C GLY A 47 13.55 -10.65 -0.82
N ASP A 48 12.42 -10.91 -0.15
CA ASP A 48 11.21 -11.43 -0.79
C ASP A 48 10.41 -10.31 -1.48
N VAL A 49 10.91 -9.89 -2.63
CA VAL A 49 10.30 -8.83 -3.45
C VAL A 49 8.88 -9.20 -3.87
N ALA A 50 8.65 -10.47 -4.26
CA ALA A 50 7.35 -10.94 -4.69
C ALA A 50 6.32 -10.89 -3.55
N GLY A 51 6.70 -11.35 -2.35
CA GLY A 51 5.83 -11.28 -1.18
C GLY A 51 5.48 -9.84 -0.78
N ILE A 52 6.43 -8.91 -0.89
CA ILE A 52 6.19 -7.48 -0.69
C ILE A 52 5.19 -6.95 -1.72
N GLN A 53 5.40 -7.25 -3.00
CA GLN A 53 4.53 -6.80 -4.09
C GLN A 53 3.12 -7.33 -3.99
N VAL A 54 2.94 -8.60 -3.59
CA VAL A 54 1.62 -9.19 -3.35
C VAL A 54 0.89 -8.41 -2.27
N LYS A 55 1.50 -8.23 -1.09
CA LYS A 55 0.84 -7.53 0.03
C LYS A 55 0.52 -6.07 -0.28
N VAL A 56 1.44 -5.36 -0.92
CA VAL A 56 1.18 -3.97 -1.36
C VAL A 56 0.07 -3.94 -2.41
N GLY A 57 0.10 -4.85 -3.38
CA GLY A 57 -0.91 -4.95 -4.43
C GLY A 57 -2.32 -5.24 -3.90
N GLU A 58 -2.44 -6.11 -2.89
CA GLU A 58 -3.72 -6.39 -2.21
C GLU A 58 -4.34 -5.13 -1.62
N CYS A 59 -3.59 -4.39 -0.79
CA CYS A 59 -4.11 -3.18 -0.17
C CYS A 59 -4.40 -2.09 -1.21
N VAL A 60 -3.47 -1.85 -2.13
CA VAL A 60 -3.62 -0.79 -3.15
C VAL A 60 -4.75 -1.11 -4.13
N GLY A 61 -5.00 -2.39 -4.41
CA GLY A 61 -6.16 -2.83 -5.20
C GLY A 61 -7.47 -2.39 -4.57
N LEU A 62 -7.62 -2.58 -3.25
CA LEU A 62 -8.80 -2.11 -2.50
C LEU A 62 -8.93 -0.58 -2.56
N ALA A 63 -7.81 0.14 -2.36
CA ALA A 63 -7.80 1.61 -2.46
C ALA A 63 -8.18 2.09 -3.87
N LEU A 64 -7.69 1.41 -4.91
CA LEU A 64 -7.97 1.72 -6.30
C LEU A 64 -9.47 1.57 -6.60
N GLU A 65 -10.10 0.49 -6.13
CA GLU A 65 -11.55 0.33 -6.23
C GLU A 65 -12.30 1.45 -5.52
N ALA A 66 -11.88 1.81 -4.31
CA ALA A 66 -12.52 2.85 -3.49
C ALA A 66 -12.46 4.25 -4.14
N VAL A 67 -11.38 4.58 -4.84
CA VAL A 67 -11.25 5.86 -5.57
C VAL A 67 -11.92 5.84 -6.96
N GLY A 68 -12.66 4.79 -7.30
CA GLY A 68 -13.42 4.66 -8.54
C GLY A 68 -12.63 4.08 -9.73
N GLY A 69 -11.50 3.43 -9.46
CA GLY A 69 -10.69 2.71 -10.43
C GLY A 69 -9.87 3.60 -11.37
N VAL A 70 -9.13 2.95 -12.29
CA VAL A 70 -8.17 3.61 -13.21
C VAL A 70 -8.80 4.64 -14.16
N GLY A 71 -10.13 4.67 -14.27
CA GLY A 71 -10.86 5.65 -15.06
C GLY A 71 -11.04 7.02 -14.40
N LYS A 72 -10.70 7.16 -13.11
CA LYS A 72 -10.72 8.44 -12.38
C LYS A 72 -9.31 9.04 -12.31
N PRO A 73 -9.15 10.37 -12.21
CA PRO A 73 -7.83 10.99 -12.12
C PRO A 73 -6.97 10.40 -10.99
N TRP A 74 -7.55 10.21 -9.80
CA TRP A 74 -6.83 9.62 -8.67
C TRP A 74 -6.52 8.13 -8.86
N GLY A 75 -7.49 7.35 -9.33
CA GLY A 75 -7.27 5.93 -9.56
C GLY A 75 -6.34 5.63 -10.74
N GLY A 76 -6.34 6.45 -11.79
CA GLY A 76 -5.45 6.29 -12.94
C GLY A 76 -3.98 6.45 -12.55
N GLU A 77 -3.67 7.48 -11.77
CA GLU A 77 -2.31 7.71 -11.26
C GLU A 77 -1.92 6.67 -10.20
N LEU A 78 -2.82 6.28 -9.30
CA LEU A 78 -2.58 5.17 -8.37
C LEU A 78 -2.26 3.86 -9.11
N GLY A 79 -3.01 3.56 -10.18
CA GLY A 79 -2.79 2.42 -11.06
C GLY A 79 -1.43 2.46 -11.76
N ARG A 80 -0.96 3.64 -12.20
CA ARG A 80 0.37 3.82 -12.76
C ARG A 80 1.46 3.51 -11.72
N LEU A 81 1.35 4.11 -10.53
CA LEU A 81 2.34 3.95 -9.46
C LEU A 81 2.45 2.49 -8.98
N VAL A 82 1.33 1.79 -8.81
CA VAL A 82 1.37 0.37 -8.40
C VAL A 82 1.91 -0.52 -9.50
N GLY A 83 1.65 -0.20 -10.78
CA GLY A 83 2.24 -0.89 -11.92
C GLY A 83 3.76 -0.73 -11.99
N GLU A 84 4.26 0.49 -11.74
CA GLU A 84 5.70 0.76 -11.64
C GLU A 84 6.35 0.01 -10.47
N PHE A 85 5.70 -0.01 -9.31
CA PHE A 85 6.16 -0.75 -8.14
C PHE A 85 6.21 -2.27 -8.39
N ALA A 86 5.20 -2.83 -9.06
CA ALA A 86 5.14 -4.25 -9.42
C ALA A 86 6.20 -4.68 -10.44
N GLY A 87 6.74 -3.74 -11.22
CA GLY A 87 7.82 -4.00 -12.19
C GLY A 87 9.20 -4.17 -11.56
N ILE A 88 9.39 -3.77 -10.30
CA ILE A 88 10.71 -3.80 -9.64
C ILE A 88 11.10 -5.22 -9.25
N GLN A 89 12.33 -5.62 -9.55
CA GLN A 89 12.83 -6.97 -9.27
C GLN A 89 13.93 -7.01 -8.19
N ALA A 90 14.44 -5.84 -7.77
CA ALA A 90 15.51 -5.72 -6.78
C ALA A 90 15.03 -4.94 -5.56
N ILE A 91 15.31 -5.46 -4.36
CA ILE A 91 14.80 -4.89 -3.12
C ILE A 91 15.34 -3.48 -2.87
N GLU A 92 16.58 -3.20 -3.27
CA GLU A 92 17.22 -1.90 -3.13
C GLU A 92 16.53 -0.82 -3.98
N LEU A 93 15.85 -1.22 -5.05
CA LEU A 93 15.13 -0.34 -5.96
C LEU A 93 13.67 -0.09 -5.54
N LEU A 94 13.16 -0.82 -4.54
CA LEU A 94 11.76 -0.67 -4.09
C LEU A 94 11.52 0.63 -3.32
N ASN A 95 12.53 1.20 -2.66
CA ASN A 95 12.30 2.29 -1.72
C ASN A 95 11.74 3.56 -2.38
N ALA A 96 12.26 3.94 -3.55
CA ALA A 96 11.79 5.12 -4.27
C ALA A 96 10.32 5.01 -4.75
N PRO A 97 9.92 3.97 -5.51
CA PRO A 97 8.53 3.80 -5.92
C PRO A 97 7.59 3.56 -4.73
N LEU A 98 8.06 2.92 -3.66
CA LEU A 98 7.30 2.80 -2.41
C LEU A 98 6.98 4.15 -1.77
N VAL A 99 7.98 5.04 -1.70
CA VAL A 99 7.78 6.39 -1.15
C VAL A 99 6.79 7.17 -2.00
N ALA A 100 6.90 7.11 -3.33
CA ALA A 100 5.96 7.76 -4.24
C ALA A 100 4.52 7.25 -4.03
N LEU A 101 4.34 5.94 -3.90
CA LEU A 101 3.04 5.33 -3.62
C LEU A 101 2.47 5.77 -2.27
N LYS A 102 3.30 5.78 -1.22
CA LYS A 102 2.92 6.23 0.13
C LYS A 102 2.52 7.70 0.16
N ASP A 103 3.31 8.56 -0.48
CA ASP A 103 3.02 9.99 -0.53
C ASP A 103 1.74 10.25 -1.33
N TYR A 104 1.52 9.52 -2.44
CA TYR A 104 0.30 9.64 -3.22
C TYR A 104 -0.95 9.21 -2.44
N LEU A 105 -0.91 8.05 -1.77
CA LEU A 105 -2.03 7.59 -0.93
C LEU A 105 -2.35 8.56 0.20
N LYS A 106 -1.32 9.21 0.76
CA LYS A 106 -1.49 10.25 1.79
C LYS A 106 -2.21 11.48 1.26
N ASP A 107 -1.96 11.87 0.01
CA ASP A 107 -2.59 13.06 -0.59
C ASP A 107 -4.07 12.84 -0.92
N ILE A 108 -4.52 11.58 -1.03
CA ILE A 108 -5.94 11.22 -1.21
C ILE A 108 -6.68 11.19 0.14
N GLN A 109 -5.97 10.82 1.23
CA GLN A 109 -6.50 10.60 2.58
C GLN A 109 -6.66 11.90 3.38
#